data_AF-A0A7W2HKW5-F1
#
_entry.id   AF-A0A7W2HKW5-F1
#
_cell.length_a   1.000
_cell.length_b   1.000
_cell.length_c   1.000
_cell.angle_alpha   90.00
_cell.angle_beta   90.00
_cell.angle_gamma   90.00
#
_symmetry.space_group_name_H-M   'P 1'
#
loop_
_entity.id
_entity.type
_entity.pdbx_description
1 polymer ?
#
loop_
_entity_poly.entity_id
_entity_poly.type
_entity_poly.pdbx_seq_one_letter_code
_entity_poly.pdbx_strand_id
1 'polypeptide(L)'
;VVRGEAGVGKSALLEHLTKAASDCRVVGAAGVQSEMELVFAAVHQLCVPLLDRLDSLPEPQRDALGTAFGLRAGPAPDPFLVGLAVLSLLAAAAEDRPLVCVIDDAQWLDRASAQVLAFVARRLLAESVACVFAVRDTGEEDELSGLPVMEVAGLRDDDARTLLSTVVLGQMDDQVRDQIITEARGNPLALLELPRDLPSLKLAGGFVAPAARSLSGRIEESFQRRLERLPADTRQLLLLAAAEPLGDPVLLWRAADLLGKGVGIAAADAEDMIDVGDRVRFRHPLVRS
;
A
#
# COMPACT_ATOMS: atom_id res chain seq x y z
N VAL A 1 -2.46 -14.74 -3.54
CA VAL A 1 -1.37 -13.73 -3.62
C VAL A 1 -1.46 -13.04 -4.96
N VAL A 2 -1.58 -11.72 -4.98
CA VAL A 2 -1.59 -10.87 -6.17
C VAL A 2 -0.15 -10.40 -6.40
N ARG A 3 0.49 -10.89 -7.46
CA ARG A 3 1.89 -10.57 -7.79
C ARG A 3 1.96 -9.72 -9.04
N GLY A 4 2.92 -8.81 -9.11
CA GLY A 4 3.18 -8.02 -10.31
C GLY A 4 4.13 -6.86 -10.06
N GLU A 5 4.53 -6.17 -11.12
CA GLU A 5 5.49 -5.08 -11.06
C GLU A 5 5.02 -3.89 -10.20
N ALA A 6 5.96 -3.02 -9.81
CA ALA A 6 5.63 -1.77 -9.14
C ALA A 6 4.74 -0.88 -10.04
N GLY A 7 3.68 -0.29 -9.47
CA GLY A 7 2.78 0.58 -10.21
C GLY A 7 1.74 -0.13 -11.10
N VAL A 8 1.78 -1.47 -11.21
CA VAL A 8 0.84 -2.24 -12.07
C VAL A 8 -0.63 -2.20 -11.62
N GLY A 9 -0.93 -1.57 -10.48
CA GLY A 9 -2.31 -1.39 -9.99
C GLY A 9 -2.79 -2.42 -8.96
N LYS A 10 -1.88 -3.18 -8.32
CA LYS A 10 -2.24 -4.16 -7.27
C LYS A 10 -3.07 -3.53 -6.14
N SER A 11 -2.64 -2.39 -5.60
CA SER A 11 -3.38 -1.67 -4.55
C SER A 11 -4.77 -1.23 -5.02
N ALA A 12 -4.91 -0.82 -6.29
CA ALA A 12 -6.21 -0.48 -6.85
C ALA A 12 -7.14 -1.70 -6.96
N LEU A 13 -6.60 -2.88 -7.27
CA LEU A 13 -7.37 -4.14 -7.25
C LEU A 13 -7.80 -4.53 -5.83
N LEU A 14 -6.94 -4.33 -4.84
CA LEU A 14 -7.28 -4.55 -3.42
C LEU A 14 -8.36 -3.58 -2.93
N GLU A 15 -8.30 -2.32 -3.34
CA GLU A 15 -9.34 -1.33 -3.05
C GLU A 15 -10.66 -1.70 -3.72
N HIS A 16 -10.63 -2.15 -4.97
CA HIS A 16 -11.81 -2.66 -5.67
C HIS A 16 -12.43 -3.86 -4.94
N LEU A 17 -11.61 -4.83 -4.53
CA LEU A 17 -12.04 -5.98 -3.72
C LEU A 17 -12.72 -5.53 -2.42
N THR A 18 -12.13 -4.57 -1.72
CA THR A 18 -12.66 -4.03 -0.47
C THR A 18 -14.03 -3.39 -0.67
N LYS A 19 -14.22 -2.66 -1.78
CA LYS A 19 -15.51 -2.05 -2.15
C LYS A 19 -16.56 -3.10 -2.57
N ALA A 20 -16.13 -4.16 -3.27
CA ALA A 20 -17.02 -5.24 -3.71
C ALA A 20 -17.44 -6.18 -2.57
N ALA A 21 -16.65 -6.27 -1.50
CA ALA A 21 -16.91 -7.11 -0.33
C ALA A 21 -17.84 -6.43 0.70
N SER A 22 -18.94 -5.79 0.25
CA SER A 22 -19.84 -5.00 1.10
C SER A 22 -20.53 -5.81 2.20
N ASP A 23 -20.74 -7.10 1.97
CA ASP A 23 -21.40 -8.02 2.92
C ASP A 23 -20.39 -8.69 3.88
N CYS A 24 -19.10 -8.38 3.74
CA CYS A 24 -18.02 -8.96 4.52
C CYS A 24 -17.48 -7.94 5.54
N ARG A 25 -16.83 -8.44 6.60
CA ARG A 25 -15.89 -7.63 7.38
C ARG A 25 -14.60 -7.51 6.58
N VAL A 26 -14.09 -6.31 6.37
CA VAL A 26 -12.76 -6.11 5.79
C VAL A 26 -11.81 -5.59 6.85
N VAL A 27 -10.67 -6.25 7.00
CA VAL A 27 -9.54 -5.79 7.82
C VAL A 27 -8.30 -5.72 6.95
N GLY A 28 -7.37 -4.82 7.25
CA GLY A 28 -6.20 -4.65 6.42
C GLY A 28 -4.95 -4.27 7.18
N ALA A 29 -3.82 -4.60 6.58
CA ALA A 29 -2.49 -4.21 6.99
C ALA A 29 -1.70 -3.79 5.74
N ALA A 30 -0.71 -2.91 5.92
CA ALA A 30 0.19 -2.51 4.85
C ALA A 30 1.63 -2.75 5.29
N GLY A 31 2.44 -3.33 4.41
CA GLY A 31 3.87 -3.39 4.61
C GLY A 31 4.45 -1.97 4.56
N VAL A 32 5.31 -1.65 5.53
CA VAL A 32 6.02 -0.37 5.59
C VAL A 32 7.50 -0.69 5.76
N GLN A 33 8.33 -0.20 4.85
CA GLN A 33 9.77 -0.54 4.83
C GLN A 33 10.48 -0.22 6.16
N SER A 34 10.11 0.88 6.82
CA SER A 34 10.68 1.25 8.12
C SER A 34 10.24 0.34 9.28
N GLU A 35 9.18 -0.46 9.10
CA GLU A 35 8.63 -1.36 10.11
C GLU A 35 9.10 -2.82 9.95
N MET A 36 9.96 -3.12 8.97
CA MET A 36 10.44 -4.48 8.72
C MET A 36 11.18 -5.11 9.93
N GLU A 37 11.76 -4.27 10.79
CA GLU A 37 12.45 -4.69 12.03
C GLU A 37 11.52 -4.72 13.26
N LEU A 38 10.27 -4.25 13.13
CA LEU A 38 9.28 -4.25 14.20
C LEU A 38 8.53 -5.58 14.21
N VAL A 39 8.99 -6.48 15.08
CA VAL A 39 8.42 -7.83 15.21
C VAL A 39 6.91 -7.77 15.46
N PHE A 40 6.14 -8.46 14.61
CA PHE A 40 4.68 -8.53 14.63
C PHE A 40 3.94 -7.24 14.30
N ALA A 41 4.57 -6.24 13.70
CA ALA A 41 3.92 -4.97 13.34
C ALA A 41 2.70 -5.18 12.44
N ALA A 42 2.85 -5.94 11.35
CA ALA A 42 1.75 -6.12 10.40
C ALA A 42 0.64 -7.04 10.95
N VAL A 43 0.99 -8.08 11.70
CA VAL A 43 0.01 -8.92 12.41
C VAL A 43 -0.76 -8.09 13.45
N HIS A 44 -0.08 -7.21 14.18
CA HIS A 44 -0.73 -6.28 15.09
C HIS A 44 -1.71 -5.37 14.35
N GLN A 45 -1.29 -4.71 13.25
CA GLN A 45 -2.18 -3.88 12.42
C GLN A 45 -3.44 -4.64 11.97
N LEU A 46 -3.28 -5.90 11.54
CA LEU A 46 -4.39 -6.74 11.09
C LEU A 46 -5.33 -7.16 12.23
N CYS A 47 -4.79 -7.44 13.42
CA CYS A 47 -5.55 -7.96 14.56
C CYS A 47 -6.20 -6.86 15.42
N VAL A 48 -5.70 -5.63 15.42
CA VAL A 48 -6.24 -4.50 16.21
C VAL A 48 -7.77 -4.37 16.09
N PRO A 49 -8.37 -4.40 14.88
CA PRO A 49 -9.81 -4.29 14.73
C PRO A 49 -10.61 -5.47 15.31
N LEU A 50 -9.95 -6.57 15.69
CA LEU A 50 -10.55 -7.84 16.13
C LEU A 50 -10.27 -8.14 17.62
N LEU A 51 -9.56 -7.27 18.33
CA LEU A 51 -9.14 -7.51 19.72
C LEU A 51 -10.32 -7.65 20.69
N ASP A 52 -11.53 -7.24 20.32
CA ASP A 52 -12.76 -7.49 21.07
C ASP A 52 -13.10 -8.99 21.19
N ARG A 53 -12.50 -9.84 20.34
CA ARG A 53 -12.61 -11.30 20.38
C ARG A 53 -11.40 -11.98 21.04
N LEU A 54 -10.45 -11.22 21.58
CA LEU A 54 -9.24 -11.79 22.18
C LEU A 54 -9.55 -12.71 23.38
N ASP A 55 -10.57 -12.36 24.17
CA ASP A 55 -10.94 -13.12 25.37
C ASP A 55 -11.67 -14.45 25.08
N SER A 56 -12.18 -14.64 23.86
CA SER A 56 -12.79 -15.92 23.44
C SER A 56 -11.74 -16.97 23.04
N LEU A 57 -10.47 -16.59 22.93
CA LEU A 57 -9.40 -17.52 22.59
C LEU A 57 -9.02 -18.41 23.77
N PRO A 58 -8.55 -19.65 23.51
CA PRO A 58 -7.89 -20.48 24.52
C PRO A 58 -6.76 -19.71 25.22
N GLU A 59 -6.65 -19.87 26.54
CA GLU A 59 -5.72 -19.11 27.38
C GLU A 59 -4.27 -19.08 26.85
N PRO A 60 -3.65 -20.18 26.40
CA PRO A 60 -2.29 -20.13 25.87
C PRO A 60 -2.14 -19.26 24.62
N GLN A 61 -3.17 -19.22 23.77
CA GLN A 61 -3.18 -18.41 22.54
C GLN A 61 -3.41 -16.93 22.87
N ARG A 62 -4.36 -16.66 23.77
CA ARG A 62 -4.65 -15.31 24.27
C ARG A 62 -3.43 -14.67 24.90
N ASP A 63 -2.70 -15.42 25.74
CA ASP A 63 -1.52 -14.90 26.43
C ASP A 63 -0.33 -14.71 25.46
N ALA A 64 -0.15 -15.62 24.50
CA ALA A 64 0.88 -15.48 23.47
C ALA A 64 0.65 -14.21 22.62
N LEU A 65 -0.57 -14.01 22.14
CA LEU A 65 -0.93 -12.84 21.34
C LEU A 65 -0.92 -11.54 22.17
N GLY A 66 -1.43 -11.60 23.40
CA GLY A 66 -1.41 -10.47 24.33
C GLY A 66 0.01 -10.03 24.70
N THR A 67 0.94 -10.97 24.85
CA THR A 67 2.36 -10.65 25.10
C THR A 67 3.05 -10.14 23.84
N ALA A 68 2.77 -10.72 22.68
CA ALA A 68 3.30 -10.25 21.39
C ALA A 68 2.92 -8.79 21.11
N PHE A 69 1.70 -8.39 21.51
CA PHE A 69 1.19 -7.03 21.31
C PHE A 69 1.47 -6.08 22.48
N GLY A 70 2.21 -6.52 23.50
CA GLY A 70 2.51 -5.70 24.69
C GLY A 70 1.29 -5.39 25.58
N LEU A 71 0.18 -6.09 25.39
CA LEU A 71 -1.03 -5.99 26.22
C LEU A 71 -0.87 -6.71 27.56
N ARG A 72 0.04 -7.69 27.61
CA ARG A 72 0.36 -8.48 28.81
C ARG A 72 1.87 -8.52 28.99
N ALA A 73 2.31 -8.53 30.24
CA ALA A 73 3.69 -8.83 30.58
C ALA A 73 3.91 -10.35 30.57
N GLY A 74 5.02 -10.80 29.99
CA GLY A 74 5.34 -12.21 29.88
C GLY A 74 6.68 -12.46 29.16
N PRO A 75 7.13 -13.72 29.11
CA PRO A 75 8.28 -14.10 28.28
C PRO A 75 7.95 -13.92 26.79
N ALA A 76 8.98 -13.85 25.95
CA ALA A 76 8.79 -13.82 24.50
C ALA A 76 7.89 -15.00 24.05
N PRO A 77 6.78 -14.74 23.35
CA PRO A 77 5.82 -15.78 23.00
C PRO A 77 6.39 -16.71 21.92
N ASP A 78 5.95 -17.97 21.93
CA ASP A 78 6.25 -18.92 20.86
C ASP A 78 5.59 -18.44 19.55
N PRO A 79 6.34 -18.21 18.46
CA PRO A 79 5.79 -17.80 17.17
C PRO A 79 4.68 -18.73 16.65
N PHE A 80 4.74 -20.02 16.97
CA PHE A 80 3.69 -20.97 16.60
C PHE A 80 2.38 -20.71 17.36
N LEU A 81 2.46 -20.39 18.66
CA LEU A 81 1.28 -20.02 19.45
C LEU A 81 0.70 -18.69 18.99
N VAL A 82 1.54 -17.72 18.60
CA VAL A 82 1.07 -16.47 17.97
C VAL A 82 0.33 -16.77 16.67
N GLY A 83 0.88 -17.63 15.81
CA GLY A 83 0.23 -18.04 14.57
C GLY A 83 -1.12 -18.74 14.78
N LEU A 84 -1.21 -19.62 15.78
CA LEU A 84 -2.48 -20.25 16.17
C LEU A 84 -3.47 -19.22 16.73
N ALA A 85 -3.01 -18.29 17.56
CA ALA A 85 -3.86 -17.26 18.13
C ALA A 85 -4.45 -16.35 17.05
N VAL A 86 -3.65 -15.93 16.06
CA VAL A 86 -4.12 -15.15 14.92
C VAL A 86 -5.13 -15.95 14.11
N LEU A 87 -4.87 -17.22 13.80
CA LEU A 87 -5.82 -18.09 13.09
C LEU A 87 -7.16 -18.14 13.82
N SER A 88 -7.14 -18.49 15.12
CA SER A 88 -8.34 -18.59 15.94
C SER A 88 -9.08 -17.26 16.04
N LEU A 89 -8.35 -16.13 16.09
CA LEU A 89 -8.94 -14.79 16.15
C LEU A 89 -9.66 -14.44 14.83
N LEU A 90 -9.05 -14.74 13.68
CA LEU A 90 -9.67 -14.53 12.38
C LEU A 90 -10.89 -15.44 12.19
N ALA A 91 -10.80 -16.71 12.62
CA ALA A 91 -11.92 -17.65 12.58
C ALA A 91 -13.09 -17.18 13.45
N ALA A 92 -12.82 -16.81 14.71
CA ALA A 92 -13.84 -16.27 15.61
C ALA A 92 -14.48 -14.97 15.07
N ALA A 93 -13.68 -14.10 14.45
CA ALA A 93 -14.20 -12.89 13.81
C ALA A 93 -15.05 -13.17 12.56
N ALA A 94 -14.90 -14.34 11.96
CA ALA A 94 -15.63 -14.78 10.78
C ALA A 94 -16.93 -15.57 11.09
N GLU A 95 -17.18 -15.90 12.36
CA GLU A 95 -18.41 -16.59 12.80
C GLU A 95 -19.67 -15.75 12.54
N ASP A 96 -19.60 -14.43 12.83
CA ASP A 96 -20.72 -13.51 12.67
C ASP A 96 -20.97 -13.14 11.18
N ARG A 97 -19.89 -12.93 10.44
CA ARG A 97 -19.89 -12.53 9.02
C ARG A 97 -18.57 -12.90 8.35
N PRO A 98 -18.55 -13.23 7.05
CA PRO A 98 -17.30 -13.55 6.35
C PRO A 98 -16.26 -12.44 6.47
N LEU A 99 -15.00 -12.83 6.61
CA LEU A 99 -13.87 -11.92 6.82
C LEU A 99 -12.97 -11.88 5.59
N VAL A 100 -12.60 -10.67 5.15
CA VAL A 100 -11.59 -10.45 4.11
C VAL A 100 -10.42 -9.70 4.73
N CYS A 101 -9.25 -10.34 4.73
CA CYS A 101 -7.99 -9.76 5.14
C CYS A 101 -7.24 -9.27 3.91
N VAL A 102 -6.93 -7.98 3.86
CA VAL A 102 -6.20 -7.34 2.77
C VAL A 102 -4.83 -6.89 3.26
N ILE A 103 -3.78 -7.45 2.70
CA ILE A 103 -2.40 -7.12 3.05
C ILE A 103 -1.74 -6.50 1.82
N ASP A 104 -1.50 -5.19 1.87
CA ASP A 104 -0.84 -4.47 0.78
C ASP A 104 0.67 -4.39 1.00
N ASP A 105 1.43 -4.29 -0.10
CA ASP A 105 2.90 -4.23 -0.11
C ASP A 105 3.57 -5.28 0.81
N ALA A 106 3.13 -6.54 0.71
CA ALA A 106 3.56 -7.62 1.59
C ALA A 106 5.08 -7.94 1.54
N GLN A 107 5.80 -7.42 0.53
CA GLN A 107 7.26 -7.47 0.50
C GLN A 107 7.96 -6.67 1.62
N TRP A 108 7.23 -5.75 2.27
CA TRP A 108 7.75 -4.91 3.35
C TRP A 108 7.21 -5.29 4.73
N LEU A 109 6.62 -6.48 4.87
CA LEU A 109 6.23 -6.99 6.18
C LEU A 109 7.47 -7.34 7.00
N ASP A 110 7.36 -7.20 8.32
CA ASP A 110 8.32 -7.82 9.21
C ASP A 110 8.29 -9.35 9.04
N ARG A 111 9.47 -9.98 9.14
CA ARG A 111 9.64 -11.41 8.86
C ARG A 111 8.73 -12.29 9.73
N ALA A 112 8.53 -11.92 11.00
CA ALA A 112 7.70 -12.69 11.92
C ALA A 112 6.22 -12.63 11.50
N SER A 113 5.71 -11.45 11.13
CA SER A 113 4.37 -11.30 10.56
C SER A 113 4.20 -12.05 9.25
N ALA A 114 5.17 -11.97 8.33
CA ALA A 114 5.10 -12.68 7.06
C ALA A 114 4.95 -14.20 7.27
N GLN A 115 5.74 -14.77 8.18
CA GLN A 115 5.66 -16.18 8.56
C GLN A 115 4.32 -16.56 9.19
N VAL A 116 3.83 -15.75 10.14
CA VAL A 116 2.53 -15.97 10.78
C VAL A 116 1.39 -15.90 9.77
N LEU A 117 1.35 -14.86 8.94
CA LEU A 117 0.29 -14.68 7.95
C LEU A 117 0.31 -15.77 6.87
N ALA A 118 1.49 -16.21 6.44
CA ALA A 118 1.62 -17.36 5.54
C ALA A 118 1.16 -18.67 6.19
N PHE A 119 1.50 -18.89 7.46
CA PHE A 119 1.03 -20.05 8.24
C PHE A 119 -0.50 -20.08 8.33
N VAL A 120 -1.11 -18.94 8.65
CA VAL A 120 -2.55 -18.75 8.79
C VAL A 120 -3.24 -18.95 7.43
N ALA A 121 -2.79 -18.26 6.39
CA ALA A 121 -3.40 -18.32 5.05
C ALA A 121 -3.46 -19.76 4.49
N ARG A 122 -2.48 -20.62 4.81
CA ARG A 122 -2.48 -22.03 4.39
C ARG A 122 -3.49 -22.91 5.15
N ARG A 123 -4.06 -22.43 6.26
CA ARG A 123 -4.90 -23.21 7.18
C ARG A 123 -6.35 -22.72 7.30
N LEU A 124 -6.72 -21.64 6.59
CA LEU A 124 -8.07 -21.08 6.59
C LEU A 124 -9.06 -21.81 5.67
N LEU A 125 -8.71 -22.98 5.11
CA LEU A 125 -9.53 -23.68 4.10
C LEU A 125 -10.94 -24.07 4.57
N ALA A 126 -11.16 -24.19 5.88
CA ALA A 126 -12.45 -24.55 6.47
C ALA A 126 -13.19 -23.34 7.06
N GLU A 127 -12.59 -22.15 7.04
CA GLU A 127 -13.12 -20.94 7.69
C GLU A 127 -13.70 -19.98 6.66
N SER A 128 -14.64 -19.13 7.08
CA SER A 128 -15.21 -18.07 6.22
C SER A 128 -14.27 -16.85 6.13
N VAL A 129 -12.99 -17.09 5.85
CA VAL A 129 -11.92 -16.09 5.82
C VAL A 129 -11.19 -16.13 4.48
N ALA A 130 -11.11 -14.99 3.81
CA ALA A 130 -10.29 -14.79 2.62
C ALA A 130 -9.08 -13.91 2.95
N CYS A 131 -7.86 -14.37 2.65
CA CYS A 131 -6.65 -13.56 2.79
C CYS A 131 -6.06 -13.22 1.42
N VAL A 132 -5.90 -11.93 1.14
CA VAL A 132 -5.33 -11.43 -0.11
C VAL A 132 -4.09 -10.60 0.19
N PHE A 133 -2.98 -11.00 -0.40
CA PHE A 133 -1.67 -10.36 -0.26
C PHE A 133 -1.29 -9.73 -1.59
N ALA A 134 -0.98 -8.44 -1.65
CA ALA A 134 -0.34 -7.82 -2.80
C ALA A 134 1.18 -7.78 -2.58
N VAL A 135 1.92 -8.32 -3.54
CA VAL A 135 3.38 -8.46 -3.46
C VAL A 135 3.99 -7.98 -4.76
N ARG A 136 5.13 -7.30 -4.69
CA ARG A 136 5.93 -6.97 -5.87
C ARG A 136 6.59 -8.23 -6.42
N ASP A 137 6.57 -8.39 -7.74
CA ASP A 137 7.31 -9.47 -8.37
C ASP A 137 8.81 -9.16 -8.35
N THR A 138 9.55 -9.78 -7.43
CA THR A 138 11.00 -9.65 -7.28
C THR A 138 11.76 -10.86 -7.82
N GLY A 139 11.05 -11.90 -8.27
CA GLY A 139 11.66 -13.17 -8.71
C GLY A 139 12.28 -14.00 -7.59
N GLU A 140 12.13 -13.60 -6.33
CA GLU A 140 12.64 -14.31 -5.15
C GLU A 140 11.55 -15.16 -4.48
N GLU A 141 11.94 -16.28 -3.87
CA GLU A 141 11.04 -17.06 -3.01
C GLU A 141 10.79 -16.29 -1.72
N ASP A 142 9.51 -16.03 -1.43
CA ASP A 142 9.04 -15.36 -0.21
C ASP A 142 8.32 -16.34 0.74
N GLU A 143 8.00 -15.89 1.95
CA GLU A 143 7.25 -16.67 2.95
C GLU A 143 5.86 -17.11 2.45
N LEU A 144 5.31 -16.46 1.41
CA LEU A 144 3.98 -16.69 0.84
C LEU A 144 3.98 -17.79 -0.24
N SER A 145 5.13 -18.37 -0.55
CA SER A 145 5.27 -19.50 -1.47
C SER A 145 4.32 -20.66 -1.12
N GLY A 146 3.71 -21.28 -2.13
CA GLY A 146 2.73 -22.35 -1.96
C GLY A 146 1.28 -21.89 -1.72
N LEU A 147 1.02 -20.59 -1.68
CA LEU A 147 -0.34 -20.05 -1.79
C LEU A 147 -0.73 -19.85 -3.26
N PRO A 148 -2.04 -19.87 -3.61
CA PRO A 148 -2.50 -19.56 -4.96
C PRO A 148 -2.06 -18.17 -5.42
N VAL A 149 -1.53 -18.07 -6.64
CA VAL A 149 -1.00 -16.83 -7.21
C VAL A 149 -1.88 -16.33 -8.35
N MET A 150 -2.12 -15.02 -8.36
CA MET A 150 -2.72 -14.26 -9.45
C MET A 150 -1.68 -13.26 -9.92
N GLU A 151 -1.19 -13.45 -11.14
CA GLU A 151 -0.27 -12.50 -11.77
C GLU A 151 -1.05 -11.32 -12.36
N VAL A 152 -0.57 -10.12 -12.07
CA VAL A 152 -1.10 -8.87 -12.59
C VAL A 152 -0.05 -8.30 -13.53
N ALA A 153 -0.32 -8.45 -14.82
CA ALA A 153 0.45 -7.84 -15.89
C ALA A 153 -0.02 -6.40 -16.14
N GLY A 154 0.76 -5.66 -16.93
CA GLY A 154 0.34 -4.35 -17.44
C GLY A 154 -0.96 -4.42 -18.25
N LEU A 155 -1.67 -3.30 -18.29
CA LEU A 155 -2.87 -3.10 -19.09
C LEU A 155 -2.60 -3.35 -20.58
N ARG A 156 -3.60 -3.91 -21.26
CA ARG A 156 -3.60 -3.99 -22.72
C ARG A 156 -3.71 -2.59 -23.31
N ASP A 157 -3.25 -2.40 -24.54
CA ASP A 157 -3.25 -1.09 -25.20
C ASP A 157 -4.61 -0.39 -25.19
N ASP A 158 -5.71 -1.13 -25.37
CA ASP A 158 -7.07 -0.55 -25.35
C ASP A 158 -7.49 -0.08 -23.95
N ASP A 159 -7.15 -0.84 -22.92
CA ASP A 159 -7.39 -0.47 -21.52
C ASP A 159 -6.46 0.69 -21.10
N ALA A 160 -5.23 0.71 -21.61
CA ALA A 160 -4.26 1.77 -21.40
C ALA A 160 -4.73 3.10 -22.04
N ARG A 161 -5.28 3.05 -23.26
CA ARG A 161 -5.93 4.20 -23.92
C ARG A 161 -7.10 4.72 -23.09
N THR A 162 -7.94 3.80 -22.61
CA THR A 162 -9.10 4.15 -21.78
C THR A 162 -8.66 4.84 -20.51
N LEU A 163 -7.67 4.29 -19.79
CA LEU A 163 -7.13 4.91 -18.58
C LEU A 163 -6.52 6.29 -18.88
N LEU A 164 -5.70 6.41 -19.93
CA LEU A 164 -5.06 7.67 -20.31
C LEU A 164 -6.09 8.78 -20.61
N SER A 165 -7.21 8.42 -21.22
CA SER A 165 -8.31 9.36 -21.52
C SER A 165 -8.97 9.95 -20.27
N THR A 166 -8.88 9.26 -19.11
CA THR A 166 -9.46 9.76 -17.85
C THR A 166 -8.65 10.91 -17.24
N VAL A 167 -7.36 11.02 -17.58
CA VAL A 167 -6.45 12.03 -17.01
C VAL A 167 -6.19 13.18 -17.97
N VAL A 168 -6.24 12.92 -19.28
CA VAL A 168 -6.02 13.93 -20.31
C VAL A 168 -7.34 14.67 -20.58
N LEU A 169 -7.56 15.76 -19.86
CA LEU A 169 -8.69 16.67 -20.06
C LEU A 169 -8.40 17.61 -21.26
N GLY A 170 -8.47 17.10 -22.48
CA GLY A 170 -8.30 17.91 -23.69
C GLY A 170 -7.91 17.14 -24.95
N GLN A 171 -7.78 17.85 -26.07
CA GLN A 171 -7.27 17.26 -27.31
C GLN A 171 -5.77 17.02 -27.19
N MET A 172 -5.39 15.76 -27.11
CA MET A 172 -4.00 15.29 -27.22
C MET A 172 -3.79 14.72 -28.62
N ASP A 173 -2.68 15.13 -29.24
CA ASP A 173 -2.23 14.59 -30.52
C ASP A 173 -2.10 13.06 -30.45
N ASP A 174 -2.63 12.36 -31.44
CA ASP A 174 -2.66 10.89 -31.47
C ASP A 174 -1.23 10.29 -31.45
N GLN A 175 -0.23 10.95 -32.04
CA GLN A 175 1.17 10.51 -31.99
C GLN A 175 1.74 10.58 -30.57
N VAL A 176 1.40 11.63 -29.82
CA VAL A 176 1.83 11.78 -28.42
C VAL A 176 1.15 10.73 -27.55
N ARG A 177 -0.13 10.44 -27.82
CA ARG A 177 -0.89 9.39 -27.11
C ARG A 177 -0.26 8.01 -27.32
N ASP A 178 0.01 7.64 -28.56
CA ASP A 178 0.61 6.35 -28.89
C ASP A 178 2.04 6.21 -28.33
N GLN A 179 2.81 7.31 -28.29
CA GLN A 179 4.13 7.34 -27.65
C GLN A 179 4.02 7.05 -26.14
N ILE A 180 3.10 7.70 -25.43
CA ILE A 180 2.90 7.49 -23.98
C ILE A 180 2.49 6.04 -23.69
N ILE A 181 1.59 5.46 -24.48
CA ILE A 181 1.15 4.08 -24.31
C ILE A 181 2.32 3.10 -24.52
N THR A 182 3.10 3.33 -25.58
CA THR A 182 4.29 2.54 -25.89
C THR A 182 5.33 2.62 -24.77
N GLU A 183 5.56 3.82 -24.22
CA GLU A 183 6.52 4.02 -23.13
C GLU A 183 6.04 3.45 -21.80
N ALA A 184 4.74 3.57 -21.50
CA ALA A 184 4.16 3.06 -20.26
C ALA A 184 4.14 1.53 -20.20
N ARG A 185 4.17 0.84 -21.36
CA ARG A 185 4.14 -0.64 -21.46
C ARG A 185 3.00 -1.26 -20.62
N GLY A 186 1.84 -0.61 -20.66
CA GLY A 186 0.66 -1.02 -19.89
C GLY A 186 0.72 -0.73 -18.39
N ASN A 187 1.78 -0.14 -17.85
CA ASN A 187 1.85 0.20 -16.43
C ASN A 187 0.90 1.38 -16.11
N PRO A 188 -0.18 1.17 -15.31
CA PRO A 188 -1.14 2.22 -14.97
C PRO A 188 -0.48 3.46 -14.36
N LEU A 189 0.48 3.29 -13.46
CA LEU A 189 1.18 4.41 -12.83
C LEU A 189 1.88 5.29 -13.88
N ALA A 190 2.57 4.66 -14.83
CA ALA A 190 3.24 5.41 -15.89
C ALA A 190 2.24 6.16 -16.79
N LEU A 191 1.09 5.54 -17.10
CA LEU A 191 0.02 6.18 -17.88
C LEU A 191 -0.58 7.40 -17.18
N LEU A 192 -0.61 7.41 -15.84
CA LEU A 192 -1.14 8.51 -15.03
C LEU A 192 -0.11 9.63 -14.83
N GLU A 193 1.18 9.31 -14.73
CA GLU A 193 2.23 10.29 -14.44
C GLU A 193 2.90 10.90 -15.69
N LEU A 194 3.16 10.11 -16.75
CA LEU A 194 3.81 10.62 -17.98
C LEU A 194 3.09 11.83 -18.60
N PRO A 195 1.75 11.91 -18.65
CA PRO A 195 1.06 13.07 -19.21
C PRO A 195 1.26 14.36 -18.42
N ARG A 196 1.54 14.26 -17.11
CA ARG A 196 1.72 15.43 -16.24
C ARG A 196 3.05 16.13 -16.48
N ASP A 197 4.04 15.42 -17.02
CA ASP A 197 5.36 15.96 -17.38
C ASP A 197 5.42 16.58 -18.79
N LEU A 198 4.35 16.46 -19.60
CA LEU A 198 4.28 16.97 -20.98
C LEU A 198 4.57 18.47 -21.17
N PRO A 199 4.19 19.40 -20.26
CA PRO A 199 4.58 20.81 -20.40
C PRO A 199 6.10 20.98 -20.44
N SER A 200 6.84 20.09 -19.75
CA SER A 200 8.30 20.07 -19.69
C SER A 200 8.94 19.40 -20.90
N LEU A 201 8.32 18.31 -21.41
CA LEU A 201 8.81 17.57 -22.58
C LEU A 201 8.73 18.40 -23.87
N LYS A 202 7.74 19.29 -24.01
CA LYS A 202 7.68 20.25 -25.12
C LYS A 202 8.75 21.34 -25.04
N LEU A 203 9.22 21.69 -23.84
CA LEU A 203 10.29 22.68 -23.63
C LEU A 203 11.69 22.09 -23.86
N ALA A 204 11.87 20.77 -23.77
CA ALA A 204 13.16 20.10 -23.94
C ALA A 204 13.53 19.75 -25.40
N GLY A 205 12.74 20.19 -26.38
CA GLY A 205 13.08 20.06 -27.79
C GLY A 205 13.12 18.63 -28.30
N GLY A 206 11.95 18.01 -28.48
CA GLY A 206 11.68 17.06 -29.57
C GLY A 206 12.53 15.78 -29.72
N PHE A 207 13.42 15.45 -28.78
CA PHE A 207 14.19 14.21 -28.79
C PHE A 207 14.43 13.73 -27.36
N VAL A 208 13.77 12.65 -26.96
CA VAL A 208 14.16 11.90 -25.76
C VAL A 208 15.01 10.71 -26.19
N ALA A 209 16.27 10.73 -25.74
CA ALA A 209 17.30 9.73 -25.99
C ALA A 209 16.96 8.34 -25.38
N PRO A 210 17.66 7.26 -25.81
CA PRO A 210 17.19 5.88 -25.68
C PRO A 210 17.06 5.34 -24.25
N ALA A 211 16.18 4.35 -24.13
CA ALA A 211 15.81 3.57 -22.96
C ALA A 211 16.97 2.84 -22.24
N ALA A 212 17.71 3.54 -21.38
CA ALA A 212 18.73 2.93 -20.50
C ALA A 212 18.42 3.04 -18.99
N ARG A 213 17.28 3.61 -18.58
CA ARG A 213 16.86 3.69 -17.17
C ARG A 213 15.55 2.94 -16.97
N SER A 214 15.45 2.17 -15.88
CA SER A 214 14.22 1.50 -15.48
C SER A 214 13.08 2.52 -15.31
N LEU A 215 11.85 2.09 -15.60
CA LEU A 215 10.64 2.90 -15.46
C LEU A 215 10.55 3.51 -14.04
N SER A 216 10.91 2.73 -13.01
CA SER A 216 10.98 3.16 -11.61
C SER A 216 11.91 4.36 -11.38
N GLY A 217 13.12 4.36 -11.97
CA GLY A 217 14.06 5.46 -11.79
C GLY A 217 13.61 6.76 -12.46
N ARG A 218 12.85 6.69 -13.56
CA ARG A 218 12.26 7.89 -14.19
C ARG A 218 11.09 8.45 -13.39
N ILE A 219 10.31 7.58 -12.74
CA ILE A 219 9.20 7.97 -11.87
C ILE A 219 9.73 8.60 -10.58
N GLU A 220 10.77 8.04 -9.96
CA GLU A 220 11.47 8.64 -8.81
C GLU A 220 12.04 10.02 -9.16
N GLU A 221 12.73 10.17 -10.29
CA GLU A 221 13.23 11.48 -10.76
C GLU A 221 12.11 12.48 -11.06
N SER A 222 10.92 12.02 -11.48
CA SER A 222 9.74 12.88 -11.68
C SER A 222 9.19 13.36 -10.33
N PHE A 223 9.02 12.47 -9.36
CA PHE A 223 8.60 12.84 -8.00
C PHE A 223 9.61 13.75 -7.31
N GLN A 224 10.90 13.48 -7.43
CA GLN A 224 11.96 14.31 -6.86
C GLN A 224 11.94 15.73 -7.45
N ARG A 225 11.80 15.87 -8.78
CA ARG A 225 11.67 17.18 -9.43
C ARG A 225 10.41 17.93 -9.03
N ARG A 226 9.30 17.22 -8.78
CA ARG A 226 8.05 17.83 -8.27
C ARG A 226 8.24 18.29 -6.83
N LEU A 227 8.80 17.46 -5.95
CA LEU A 227 9.15 17.80 -4.57
C LEU A 227 10.03 19.06 -4.51
N GLU A 228 11.07 19.15 -5.34
CA GLU A 228 11.96 20.32 -5.39
C GLU A 228 11.27 21.63 -5.80
N ARG A 229 10.21 21.54 -6.61
CA ARG A 229 9.42 22.70 -7.06
C ARG A 229 8.38 23.15 -6.03
N LEU A 230 8.07 22.33 -5.02
CA LEU A 230 7.12 22.67 -3.99
C LEU A 230 7.71 23.70 -3.00
N PRO A 231 6.87 24.60 -2.45
CA PRO A 231 7.25 25.47 -1.35
C PRO A 231 7.89 24.67 -0.21
N ALA A 232 8.85 25.28 0.50
CA ALA A 232 9.54 24.62 1.60
C ALA A 232 8.56 24.13 2.69
N ASP A 233 7.48 24.88 2.91
CA ASP A 233 6.44 24.55 3.88
C ASP A 233 5.64 23.31 3.46
N THR A 234 5.33 23.16 2.17
CA THR A 234 4.67 21.97 1.60
C THR A 234 5.56 20.74 1.68
N ARG A 235 6.86 20.88 1.40
CA ARG A 235 7.84 19.78 1.56
C ARG A 235 7.96 19.32 3.02
N GLN A 236 7.96 20.25 3.96
CA GLN A 236 7.98 19.90 5.40
C GLN A 236 6.68 19.22 5.83
N LEU A 237 5.53 19.64 5.31
CA LEU A 237 4.25 18.96 5.56
C LEU A 237 4.26 17.51 5.03
N LEU A 238 4.78 17.30 3.81
CA LEU A 238 4.95 15.96 3.25
C LEU A 238 5.93 15.11 4.07
N LEU A 239 6.99 15.71 4.59
CA LEU A 239 7.93 15.01 5.48
C LEU A 239 7.27 14.58 6.80
N LEU A 240 6.44 15.44 7.40
CA LEU A 240 5.66 15.10 8.60
C LEU A 240 4.65 13.98 8.31
N ALA A 241 3.96 14.04 7.17
CA ALA A 241 3.05 12.97 6.74
C ALA A 241 3.80 11.65 6.50
N ALA A 242 5.03 11.69 5.99
CA ALA A 242 5.84 10.49 5.79
C ALA A 242 6.31 9.86 7.11
N ALA A 243 6.55 10.71 8.11
CA ALA A 243 6.98 10.35 9.46
C ALA A 243 5.82 9.84 10.36
N GLU A 244 4.57 10.08 9.98
CA GLU A 244 3.39 9.58 10.69
C GLU A 244 2.83 8.33 9.96
N PRO A 245 2.98 7.13 10.53
CA PRO A 245 2.71 5.88 9.81
C PRO A 245 1.23 5.50 9.72
N LEU A 246 0.37 6.03 10.60
CA LEU A 246 -1.05 5.65 10.65
C LEU A 246 -1.93 6.52 9.74
N GLY A 247 -1.36 7.55 9.12
CA GLY A 247 -2.09 8.56 8.38
C GLY A 247 -3.09 9.32 9.26
N ASP A 248 -2.79 9.62 10.51
CA ASP A 248 -3.70 10.37 11.40
C ASP A 248 -3.65 11.88 11.06
N PRO A 249 -4.74 12.46 10.51
CA PRO A 249 -4.76 13.87 10.14
C PRO A 249 -4.67 14.79 11.37
N VAL A 250 -5.17 14.38 12.54
CA VAL A 250 -5.13 15.19 13.77
C VAL A 250 -3.69 15.33 14.25
N LEU A 251 -2.90 14.26 14.19
CA LEU A 251 -1.49 14.28 14.56
C LEU A 251 -0.67 15.10 13.56
N LEU A 252 -0.94 14.95 12.26
CA LEU A 252 -0.29 15.75 11.23
C LEU A 252 -0.50 17.25 11.45
N TRP A 253 -1.75 17.67 11.67
CA TRP A 253 -2.07 19.09 11.87
C TRP A 253 -1.48 19.65 13.15
N ARG A 254 -1.52 18.90 14.25
CA ARG A 254 -0.84 19.30 15.50
C ARG A 254 0.66 19.48 15.30
N ALA A 255 1.31 18.58 14.57
CA ALA A 255 2.74 18.68 14.29
C ALA A 255 3.06 19.90 13.39
N ALA A 256 2.21 20.19 12.40
CA ALA A 256 2.34 21.36 11.53
C ALA A 256 2.18 22.68 12.32
N ASP A 257 1.20 22.75 13.24
CA ASP A 257 0.97 23.91 14.10
C ASP A 257 2.16 24.19 15.03
N LEU A 258 2.75 23.13 15.62
CA LEU A 258 3.94 23.24 16.47
C LEU A 258 5.16 23.80 15.72
N LEU A 259 5.22 23.61 14.40
CA LEU A 259 6.27 24.15 13.53
C LEU A 259 5.94 25.55 12.98
N GLY A 260 4.81 26.13 13.40
CA GLY A 260 4.38 27.48 13.02
C GLY A 260 3.99 27.62 11.55
N LYS A 261 3.51 26.54 10.93
CA LYS A 261 3.16 26.49 9.50
C LYS A 261 1.66 26.64 9.32
N GLY A 262 1.25 27.63 8.52
CA GLY A 262 -0.17 27.89 8.25
C GLY A 262 -0.84 26.72 7.52
N VAL A 263 -1.76 26.06 8.22
CA VAL A 263 -2.52 24.84 7.86
C VAL A 263 -3.20 24.91 6.46
N GLY A 264 -3.54 26.09 5.97
CA GLY A 264 -4.41 26.24 4.79
C GLY A 264 -3.73 26.29 3.42
N ILE A 265 -2.45 26.69 3.33
CA ILE A 265 -1.80 26.94 2.02
C ILE A 265 -0.98 25.73 1.57
N ALA A 266 -0.26 25.09 2.51
CA ALA A 266 0.57 23.91 2.21
C ALA A 266 -0.25 22.66 1.83
N ALA A 267 -1.51 22.55 2.26
CA ALA A 267 -2.38 21.42 1.94
C ALA A 267 -2.83 21.43 0.47
N ALA A 268 -3.14 22.62 -0.06
CA ALA A 268 -3.60 22.78 -1.45
C ALA A 268 -2.49 22.45 -2.46
N ASP A 269 -1.25 22.85 -2.16
CA ASP A 269 -0.09 22.52 -3.01
C ASP A 269 0.35 21.05 -2.88
N ALA A 270 -0.12 20.34 -1.85
CA ALA A 270 0.18 18.93 -1.60
C ALA A 270 -0.90 17.97 -2.13
N GLU A 271 -2.00 18.48 -2.68
CA GLU A 271 -3.18 17.71 -3.10
C GLU A 271 -2.85 16.65 -4.18
N ASP A 272 -1.78 16.90 -4.95
CA ASP A 272 -1.21 16.01 -5.96
C ASP A 272 -0.33 14.87 -5.39
N MET A 273 0.05 14.95 -4.11
CA MET A 273 1.04 14.08 -3.45
C MET A 273 0.44 13.27 -2.31
N ILE A 274 -0.47 13.89 -1.56
CA ILE A 274 -1.22 13.27 -0.45
C ILE A 274 -2.71 13.51 -0.64
N ASP A 275 -3.52 12.52 -0.25
CA ASP A 275 -4.96 12.64 -0.07
C ASP A 275 -5.24 12.77 1.43
N VAL A 276 -5.97 13.82 1.82
CA VAL A 276 -6.27 14.15 3.22
C VAL A 276 -7.78 14.02 3.44
N GLY A 277 -8.21 12.81 3.81
CA GLY A 277 -9.58 12.52 4.25
C GLY A 277 -9.61 12.14 5.73
N ASP A 278 -10.33 11.06 6.07
CA ASP A 278 -10.30 10.47 7.42
C ASP A 278 -8.91 9.95 7.81
N ARG A 279 -8.07 9.67 6.81
CA ARG A 279 -6.64 9.38 6.96
C ARG A 279 -5.84 10.11 5.89
N VAL A 280 -4.61 10.49 6.22
CA VAL A 280 -3.60 11.02 5.29
C VAL A 280 -2.96 9.85 4.57
N ARG A 281 -3.04 9.84 3.23
CA ARG A 281 -2.44 8.81 2.39
C ARG A 281 -1.58 9.44 1.32
N PHE A 282 -0.37 8.95 1.13
CA PHE A 282 0.39 9.29 -0.07
C PHE A 282 -0.31 8.67 -1.27
N ARG A 283 -0.52 9.47 -2.32
CA ARG A 283 -1.06 8.96 -3.59
C ARG A 283 -0.12 7.93 -4.22
N HIS A 284 1.15 7.94 -3.84
CA HIS A 284 2.11 6.93 -4.26
C HIS A 284 3.16 6.61 -3.18
N PRO A 285 3.49 5.31 -2.93
CA PRO A 285 4.52 4.93 -1.96
C PRO A 285 5.90 5.54 -2.21
N LEU A 286 6.26 5.80 -3.49
CA LEU A 286 7.53 6.47 -3.85
C LEU A 286 7.58 7.95 -3.46
N VAL A 287 6.45 8.60 -3.18
CA VAL A 287 6.45 9.99 -2.66
C VAL A 287 6.86 10.01 -1.19
N ARG A 288 6.61 8.91 -0.47
CA ARG A 288 6.98 8.74 0.93
C ARG A 288 8.45 8.33 1.10
N SER A 289 9.01 7.62 0.12
CA SER A 289 10.41 7.12 0.11
C SER A 289 11.42 8.24 -0.08
#